data_AF-A0A2U9ISS6-F1
#
_entry.id   AF-A0A2U9ISS6-F1
#
_cell.length_a   1.000
_cell.length_b   1.000
_cell.length_c   1.000
_cell.angle_alpha   90.00
_cell.angle_beta   90.00
_cell.angle_gamma   90.00
#
_symmetry.space_group_name_H-M   'P 1'
#
loop_
_entity.id
_entity.type
_entity.pdbx_description
1 polymer ?
#
loop_
_entity_poly.entity_id
_entity_poly.type
_entity_poly.pdbx_seq_one_letter_code
_entity_poly.pdbx_strand_id
1 'polypeptide(L)'
;MDKAELLMEAYLSRNEIEPFELTEDEAKEVGERFSKMLIEREGLGGYKITKSGIWGVLTKKMITKNELELWFKTHKLEVEIIALVQDGKIQKSFVGLEVPATRFNTWDLPKHYMIADDAFAGRLFVGKEIEPPYGHFKLFINGDLMGEGAPNYNPANVVRPDQTGYVSCGAFIGPVKLSKGDVIRVEGKKTFQVKAV
;
A
#
# COMPACT_ATOMS: atom_id res chain seq x y z
N MET A 1 -10.65 -23.09 -11.64
CA MET A 1 -9.98 -22.50 -10.46
C MET A 1 -10.80 -21.30 -10.03
N ASP A 2 -11.00 -21.11 -8.73
CA ASP A 2 -11.75 -19.95 -8.24
C ASP A 2 -11.01 -18.63 -8.51
N LYS A 3 -11.73 -17.52 -8.72
CA LYS A 3 -11.12 -16.22 -9.05
C LYS A 3 -10.23 -15.70 -7.91
N ALA A 4 -10.59 -15.92 -6.64
CA ALA A 4 -9.73 -15.54 -5.51
C ALA A 4 -8.49 -16.44 -5.40
N GLU A 5 -8.60 -17.72 -5.77
CA GLU A 5 -7.46 -18.64 -5.85
C GLU A 5 -6.47 -18.22 -6.94
N LEU A 6 -6.95 -17.74 -8.11
CA LEU A 6 -6.09 -17.18 -9.16
C LEU A 6 -5.30 -15.97 -8.66
N LEU A 7 -5.95 -15.04 -7.95
CA LEU A 7 -5.27 -13.90 -7.34
C LEU A 7 -4.26 -14.33 -6.27
N MET A 8 -4.59 -15.36 -5.48
CA MET A 8 -3.68 -15.92 -4.49
C MET A 8 -2.46 -16.61 -5.14
N GLU A 9 -2.65 -17.34 -6.22
CA GLU A 9 -1.56 -17.96 -6.97
C GLU A 9 -0.66 -16.91 -7.60
N ALA A 10 -1.24 -15.87 -8.23
CA ALA A 10 -0.52 -14.72 -8.75
C ALA A 10 0.29 -14.02 -7.65
N TYR A 11 -0.32 -13.83 -6.48
CA TYR A 11 0.35 -13.29 -5.30
C TYR A 11 1.53 -14.17 -4.88
N LEU A 12 1.31 -15.46 -4.62
CA LEU A 12 2.35 -16.36 -4.10
C LEU A 12 3.50 -16.59 -5.08
N SER A 13 3.19 -16.69 -6.37
CA SER A 13 4.17 -16.91 -7.44
C SER A 13 4.88 -15.63 -7.88
N ARG A 14 4.41 -14.45 -7.42
CA ARG A 14 4.93 -13.13 -7.81
C ARG A 14 4.84 -12.88 -9.31
N ASN A 15 3.83 -13.48 -9.96
CA ASN A 15 3.58 -13.35 -11.39
C ASN A 15 2.23 -12.68 -11.62
N GLU A 16 2.25 -11.68 -12.50
CA GLU A 16 1.04 -11.01 -12.96
C GLU A 16 0.24 -11.93 -13.91
N ILE A 17 -1.09 -11.81 -13.88
CA ILE A 17 -2.03 -12.55 -14.72
C ILE A 17 -2.79 -11.62 -15.65
N GLU A 18 -3.34 -12.16 -16.74
CA GLU A 18 -4.31 -11.43 -17.56
C GLU A 18 -5.59 -11.15 -16.75
N PRO A 19 -6.23 -9.98 -16.92
CA PRO A 19 -7.54 -9.72 -16.34
C PRO A 19 -8.56 -10.75 -16.83
N PHE A 20 -9.30 -11.34 -15.89
CA PHE A 20 -10.42 -12.23 -16.18
C PHE A 20 -11.74 -11.47 -16.07
N GLU A 21 -12.78 -11.94 -16.75
CA GLU A 21 -14.12 -11.34 -16.65
C GLU A 21 -14.58 -11.29 -15.19
N LEU A 22 -14.93 -10.10 -14.73
CA LEU A 22 -15.31 -9.81 -13.35
C LEU A 22 -16.40 -8.74 -13.33
N THR A 23 -17.52 -9.06 -12.70
CA THR A 23 -18.59 -8.09 -12.44
C THR A 23 -18.36 -7.35 -11.12
N GLU A 24 -19.08 -6.24 -10.90
CA GLU A 24 -18.96 -5.47 -9.66
C GLU A 24 -19.41 -6.24 -8.41
N ASP A 25 -20.43 -7.10 -8.55
CA ASP A 25 -20.93 -7.91 -7.44
C ASP A 25 -19.96 -9.04 -7.09
N GLU A 26 -19.46 -9.76 -8.10
CA GLU A 26 -18.42 -10.78 -7.90
C GLU A 26 -17.14 -10.19 -7.30
N ALA A 27 -16.78 -8.96 -7.66
CA ALA A 27 -15.55 -8.35 -7.17
C ALA A 27 -15.49 -8.22 -5.65
N LYS A 28 -16.63 -7.98 -5.00
CA LYS A 28 -16.71 -7.89 -3.54
C LYS A 28 -16.45 -9.26 -2.91
N GLU A 29 -17.14 -10.29 -3.39
CA GLU A 29 -16.99 -11.67 -2.89
C GLU A 29 -15.57 -12.20 -3.11
N VAL A 30 -15.00 -11.96 -4.30
CA VAL A 30 -13.63 -12.32 -4.63
C VAL A 30 -12.64 -11.57 -3.74
N GLY A 31 -12.82 -10.27 -3.55
CA GLY A 31 -11.94 -9.44 -2.72
C GLY A 31 -11.96 -9.84 -1.25
N GLU A 32 -13.14 -10.11 -0.69
CA GLU A 32 -13.28 -10.59 0.69
C GLU A 32 -12.60 -11.95 0.89
N ARG A 33 -12.85 -12.89 -0.03
CA ARG A 33 -12.23 -14.22 0.02
C ARG A 33 -10.71 -14.14 -0.15
N PHE A 34 -10.23 -13.36 -1.11
CA PHE A 34 -8.80 -13.18 -1.35
C PHE A 34 -8.10 -12.54 -0.14
N SER A 35 -8.66 -11.48 0.44
CA SER A 35 -8.14 -10.83 1.65
C SER A 35 -8.07 -11.78 2.84
N LYS A 36 -9.09 -12.63 3.01
CA LYS A 36 -9.10 -13.66 4.05
C LYS A 36 -7.99 -14.69 3.84
N MET A 37 -7.78 -15.15 2.60
CA MET A 37 -6.69 -16.08 2.26
C MET A 37 -5.31 -15.47 2.55
N LEU A 38 -5.10 -14.18 2.26
CA LEU A 38 -3.88 -13.45 2.61
C LEU A 38 -3.62 -13.46 4.12
N ILE A 39 -4.65 -13.14 4.92
CA ILE A 39 -4.56 -13.11 6.39
C ILE A 39 -4.30 -14.50 6.97
N GLU A 40 -5.05 -15.52 6.54
CA GLU A 40 -4.87 -16.91 7.01
C GLU A 40 -3.46 -17.42 6.70
N ARG A 41 -2.89 -17.02 5.55
CA ARG A 41 -1.58 -17.49 5.11
C ARG A 41 -0.42 -16.79 5.80
N GLU A 42 -0.48 -15.48 5.97
CA GLU A 42 0.68 -14.65 6.36
C GLU A 42 0.45 -13.83 7.64
N GLY A 43 -0.77 -13.85 8.17
CA GLY A 43 -1.20 -13.03 9.27
C GLY A 43 -1.46 -11.58 8.86
N LEU A 44 -2.45 -10.97 9.50
CA LEU A 44 -2.71 -9.53 9.39
C LEU A 44 -1.54 -8.74 9.96
N GLY A 45 -1.02 -7.80 9.17
CA GLY A 45 -0.03 -6.81 9.58
C GLY A 45 -0.59 -5.40 9.65
N GLY A 46 -1.65 -5.11 8.89
CA GLY A 46 -2.18 -3.77 8.77
C GLY A 46 -3.25 -3.60 7.71
N TYR A 47 -3.47 -2.35 7.30
CA TYR A 47 -4.50 -1.94 6.35
C TYR A 47 -3.99 -0.82 5.46
N LYS A 48 -4.50 -0.75 4.24
CA LYS A 48 -4.37 0.41 3.36
C LYS A 48 -5.73 1.02 3.08
N ILE A 49 -5.78 2.34 2.89
CA ILE A 49 -7.01 3.07 2.60
C ILE A 49 -6.75 3.98 1.41
N THR A 50 -7.47 3.71 0.32
CA THR A 50 -7.41 4.57 -0.88
C THR A 50 -8.21 5.86 -0.65
N LYS A 51 -7.89 6.91 -1.42
CA LYS A 51 -8.69 8.16 -1.44
C LYS A 51 -10.17 7.94 -1.78
N SER A 52 -10.50 6.85 -2.46
CA SER A 52 -11.87 6.49 -2.84
C SER A 52 -12.66 5.74 -1.76
N GLY A 53 -12.05 5.52 -0.60
CA GLY A 53 -12.65 4.78 0.52
C GLY A 53 -12.55 3.26 0.40
N ILE A 54 -11.99 2.72 -0.69
CA ILE A 54 -11.66 1.29 -0.78
C ILE A 54 -10.54 1.00 0.21
N TRP A 55 -10.75 -0.05 0.99
CA TRP A 55 -9.83 -0.59 1.98
C TRP A 55 -9.27 -1.91 1.48
N GLY A 56 -8.02 -2.17 1.84
CA GLY A 56 -7.36 -3.45 1.64
C GLY A 56 -6.56 -3.83 2.88
N VAL A 57 -6.17 -5.09 2.97
CA VAL A 57 -5.37 -5.63 4.06
C VAL A 57 -3.89 -5.62 3.69
N LEU A 58 -3.04 -5.46 4.70
CA LEU A 58 -1.60 -5.63 4.54
C LEU A 58 -1.20 -6.83 5.38
N THR A 59 -0.57 -7.83 4.76
CA THR A 59 -0.04 -8.96 5.52
C THR A 59 1.22 -8.55 6.27
N LYS A 60 1.61 -9.32 7.29
CA LYS A 60 2.89 -9.09 7.98
C LYS A 60 4.09 -9.09 7.04
N LYS A 61 4.05 -9.89 5.96
CA LYS A 61 5.14 -9.92 4.99
C LYS A 61 5.19 -8.70 4.10
N MET A 62 4.06 -8.06 3.79
CA MET A 62 4.01 -6.84 2.98
C MET A 62 4.70 -5.65 3.65
N ILE A 63 4.84 -5.69 4.97
CA ILE A 63 5.38 -4.60 5.80
C ILE A 63 6.88 -4.79 6.03
N THR A 64 7.66 -3.74 5.80
CA THR A 64 9.11 -3.76 5.94
C THR A 64 9.63 -2.47 6.56
N LYS A 65 10.79 -2.55 7.22
CA LYS A 65 11.59 -1.40 7.70
C LYS A 65 12.99 -1.36 7.10
N ASN A 66 13.33 -2.38 6.30
CA ASN A 66 14.69 -2.61 5.81
C ASN A 66 14.75 -2.30 4.32
N GLU A 67 14.46 -3.30 3.49
CA GLU A 67 14.51 -3.20 2.04
C GLU A 67 13.10 -3.12 1.45
N LEU A 68 12.96 -2.34 0.38
CA LEU A 68 11.73 -2.21 -0.38
C LEU A 68 11.78 -3.13 -1.60
N GLU A 69 11.45 -4.40 -1.38
CA GLU A 69 11.33 -5.38 -2.46
C GLU A 69 10.09 -5.12 -3.32
N LEU A 70 10.25 -5.11 -4.63
CA LEU A 70 9.19 -5.00 -5.62
C LEU A 70 8.75 -6.40 -6.06
N TRP A 71 7.52 -6.77 -5.71
CA TRP A 71 6.98 -8.13 -5.89
C TRP A 71 6.39 -8.41 -7.27
N PHE A 72 5.94 -7.41 -7.99
CA PHE A 72 5.37 -7.52 -9.34
C PHE A 72 6.18 -6.74 -10.38
N LYS A 73 5.82 -6.79 -11.67
CA LYS A 73 6.61 -6.07 -12.69
C LYS A 73 6.34 -4.57 -12.63
N THR A 74 5.10 -4.21 -12.31
CA THR A 74 4.68 -2.81 -12.29
C THR A 74 4.24 -2.39 -10.90
N HIS A 75 4.79 -1.27 -10.44
CA HIS A 75 4.46 -0.70 -9.14
C HIS A 75 4.22 0.80 -9.26
N LYS A 76 3.40 1.29 -8.33
CA LYS A 76 3.30 2.72 -8.02
C LYS A 76 3.96 2.97 -6.68
N LEU A 77 4.27 4.23 -6.42
CA LEU A 77 4.82 4.69 -5.16
C LEU A 77 4.01 5.88 -4.67
N GLU A 78 3.64 5.83 -3.40
CA GLU A 78 2.91 6.87 -2.69
C GLU A 78 3.63 7.19 -1.37
N VAL A 79 3.77 8.48 -1.05
CA VAL A 79 4.29 8.91 0.26
C VAL A 79 3.11 9.13 1.19
N GLU A 80 3.15 8.48 2.36
CA GLU A 80 2.06 8.47 3.32
C GLU A 80 2.53 8.67 4.75
N ILE A 81 1.59 9.10 5.60
CA ILE A 81 1.71 8.89 7.04
C ILE A 81 1.21 7.48 7.33
N ILE A 82 2.02 6.71 8.05
CA ILE A 82 1.70 5.36 8.50
C ILE A 82 1.47 5.43 9.99
N ALA A 83 0.30 4.99 10.47
CA ALA A 83 0.01 4.88 11.88
C ALA A 83 0.25 3.44 12.37
N LEU A 84 0.94 3.26 13.49
CA LEU A 84 0.85 2.01 14.25
C LEU A 84 -0.33 2.14 15.23
N VAL A 85 -1.28 1.24 15.10
CA VAL A 85 -2.56 1.29 15.81
C VAL A 85 -2.73 0.07 16.70
N GLN A 86 -3.30 0.28 17.88
CA GLN A 86 -3.80 -0.75 18.77
C GLN A 86 -5.21 -0.40 19.22
N ASP A 87 -6.19 -1.26 18.93
CA ASP A 87 -7.60 -1.09 19.28
C ASP A 87 -8.14 0.31 18.89
N GLY A 88 -7.88 0.69 17.64
CA GLY A 88 -8.27 1.98 17.06
C GLY A 88 -7.48 3.20 17.59
N LYS A 89 -6.54 3.01 18.52
CA LYS A 89 -5.71 4.09 19.07
C LYS A 89 -4.35 4.11 18.42
N ILE A 90 -3.99 5.27 17.87
CA ILE A 90 -2.66 5.51 17.31
C ILE A 90 -1.64 5.52 18.44
N GLN A 91 -0.66 4.62 18.35
CA GLN A 91 0.47 4.53 19.28
C GLN A 91 1.66 5.36 18.78
N LYS A 92 1.91 5.30 17.46
CA LYS A 92 3.03 5.98 16.79
C LYS A 92 2.66 6.33 15.35
N SER A 93 3.32 7.35 14.81
CA SER A 93 3.22 7.70 13.39
C SER A 93 4.59 7.71 12.72
N PHE A 94 4.60 7.38 11.43
CA PHE A 94 5.80 7.29 10.61
C PHE A 94 5.55 7.99 9.28
N VAL A 95 6.57 8.63 8.71
CA VAL A 95 6.56 8.93 7.27
C VAL A 95 7.12 7.71 6.56
N GLY A 96 6.40 7.21 5.56
CA GLY A 96 6.79 6.00 4.84
C GLY A 96 6.25 5.97 3.42
N LEU A 97 6.33 4.78 2.82
CA LEU A 97 5.97 4.56 1.44
C LEU A 97 4.93 3.44 1.34
N GLU A 98 3.79 3.72 0.73
CA GLU A 98 2.95 2.67 0.17
C GLU A 98 3.44 2.38 -1.25
N VAL A 99 3.55 1.10 -1.59
CA VAL A 99 3.84 0.65 -2.94
C VAL A 99 2.68 -0.20 -3.42
N PRO A 100 1.64 0.44 -4.00
CA PRO A 100 0.55 -0.29 -4.62
C PRO A 100 1.07 -1.19 -5.74
N ALA A 101 0.49 -2.38 -5.83
CA ALA A 101 0.78 -3.36 -6.88
C ALA A 101 -0.50 -4.12 -7.24
N THR A 102 -0.67 -4.36 -8.53
CA THR A 102 -1.77 -5.18 -9.06
C THR A 102 -1.24 -6.58 -9.37
N ARG A 103 -2.06 -7.61 -9.14
CA ARG A 103 -1.77 -8.97 -9.64
C ARG A 103 -2.07 -9.11 -11.12
N PHE A 104 -2.66 -8.10 -11.74
CA PHE A 104 -2.89 -8.08 -13.18
C PHE A 104 -1.71 -7.44 -13.92
N ASN A 105 -1.52 -7.84 -15.18
CA ASN A 105 -0.45 -7.30 -16.04
C ASN A 105 -0.70 -5.87 -16.55
N THR A 106 -1.81 -5.22 -16.14
CA THR A 106 -2.20 -3.88 -16.53
C THR A 106 -2.81 -3.10 -15.37
N TRP A 107 -2.65 -1.78 -15.40
CA TRP A 107 -3.29 -0.84 -14.49
C TRP A 107 -4.57 -0.22 -15.06
N ASP A 108 -4.83 -0.41 -16.36
CA ASP A 108 -6.03 0.07 -17.04
C ASP A 108 -7.19 -0.89 -16.75
N LEU A 109 -7.71 -0.78 -15.52
CA LEU A 109 -8.74 -1.66 -14.98
C LEU A 109 -9.88 -0.85 -14.37
N PRO A 110 -11.13 -1.27 -14.56
CA PRO A 110 -12.25 -0.72 -13.82
C PRO A 110 -12.07 -0.83 -12.29
N LYS A 111 -12.73 0.05 -11.55
CA LYS A 111 -12.62 0.15 -10.08
C LYS A 111 -12.92 -1.18 -9.35
N HIS A 112 -13.81 -2.02 -9.87
CA HIS A 112 -14.14 -3.29 -9.22
C HIS A 112 -12.96 -4.28 -9.21
N TYR A 113 -12.02 -4.23 -10.17
CA TYR A 113 -10.80 -5.04 -10.08
C TYR A 113 -9.94 -4.63 -8.89
N MET A 114 -9.90 -3.34 -8.55
CA MET A 114 -9.21 -2.87 -7.36
C MET A 114 -9.84 -3.42 -6.08
N ILE A 115 -11.17 -3.61 -6.05
CA ILE A 115 -11.88 -4.22 -4.91
C ILE A 115 -11.51 -5.71 -4.80
N ALA A 116 -11.58 -6.44 -5.92
CA ALA A 116 -11.22 -7.86 -5.94
C ALA A 116 -9.75 -8.09 -5.60
N ASP A 117 -8.89 -7.18 -6.04
CA ASP A 117 -7.44 -7.24 -5.86
C ASP A 117 -6.98 -6.46 -4.61
N ASP A 118 -7.74 -6.56 -3.52
CA ASP A 118 -7.36 -6.08 -2.19
C ASP A 118 -6.83 -4.64 -2.17
N ALA A 119 -7.56 -3.72 -2.83
CA ALA A 119 -7.20 -2.33 -3.01
C ALA A 119 -5.83 -2.08 -3.68
N PHE A 120 -5.35 -3.03 -4.49
CA PHE A 120 -3.99 -3.08 -5.02
C PHE A 120 -2.91 -3.00 -3.93
N ALA A 121 -3.16 -3.59 -2.76
CA ALA A 121 -2.18 -3.68 -1.68
C ALA A 121 -0.94 -4.46 -2.14
N GLY A 122 0.23 -3.82 -2.08
CA GLY A 122 1.50 -4.40 -2.51
C GLY A 122 2.50 -4.47 -1.36
N ARG A 123 3.20 -3.37 -1.09
CA ARG A 123 4.19 -3.27 0.00
C ARG A 123 3.95 -2.01 0.82
N LEU A 124 4.35 -2.06 2.09
CA LEU A 124 4.40 -0.91 2.97
C LEU A 124 5.80 -0.80 3.59
N PHE A 125 6.52 0.27 3.26
CA PHE A 125 7.78 0.60 3.90
C PHE A 125 7.54 1.59 5.03
N VAL A 126 7.75 1.13 6.27
CA VAL A 126 7.65 1.94 7.48
C VAL A 126 8.98 2.66 7.68
N GLY A 127 8.99 3.94 7.36
CA GLY A 127 10.17 4.80 7.45
C GLY A 127 10.40 5.34 8.86
N LYS A 128 10.63 6.65 8.96
CA LYS A 128 11.04 7.30 10.20
C LYS A 128 9.83 7.74 11.03
N GLU A 129 9.92 7.50 12.33
CA GLU A 129 8.91 7.96 13.31
C GLU A 129 8.83 9.50 13.30
N ILE A 130 7.62 10.02 13.32
CA ILE A 130 7.31 11.44 13.18
C ILE A 130 6.05 11.81 13.95
N GLU A 131 6.09 12.96 14.61
CA GLU A 131 4.95 13.53 15.35
C GLU A 131 4.33 14.71 14.59
N PRO A 132 3.02 14.97 14.78
CA PRO A 132 2.39 16.20 14.28
C PRO A 132 3.00 17.46 14.94
N PRO A 133 2.95 18.63 14.28
CA PRO A 133 2.56 18.83 12.88
C PRO A 133 3.60 18.19 11.94
N TYR A 134 3.13 17.48 10.90
CA TYR A 134 3.98 16.65 10.03
C TYR A 134 4.84 17.49 9.06
N GLY A 135 4.34 18.63 8.61
CA GLY A 135 5.04 19.53 7.69
C GLY A 135 4.92 19.12 6.22
N HIS A 136 5.79 19.71 5.39
CA HIS A 136 5.84 19.53 3.95
C HIS A 136 7.01 18.62 3.55
N PHE A 137 6.82 17.82 2.52
CA PHE A 137 7.79 16.85 2.05
C PHE A 137 8.02 16.96 0.55
N LYS A 138 9.15 16.42 0.11
CA LYS A 138 9.54 16.26 -1.29
C LYS A 138 9.91 14.81 -1.54
N LEU A 139 9.45 14.27 -2.67
CA LEU A 139 9.80 12.94 -3.15
C LEU A 139 10.79 13.06 -4.30
N PHE A 140 11.93 12.39 -4.17
CA PHE A 140 12.91 12.24 -5.23
C PHE A 140 13.05 10.77 -5.63
N ILE A 141 13.18 10.51 -6.92
CA ILE A 141 13.56 9.20 -7.46
C ILE A 141 14.79 9.41 -8.35
N ASN A 142 15.87 8.67 -8.06
CA ASN A 142 17.15 8.77 -8.78
C ASN A 142 17.73 10.20 -8.87
N GLY A 143 17.38 11.06 -7.91
CA GLY A 143 17.81 12.46 -7.85
C GLY A 143 16.81 13.47 -8.44
N ASP A 144 15.84 13.01 -9.23
CA ASP A 144 14.83 13.86 -9.85
C ASP A 144 13.66 14.12 -8.89
N LEU A 145 13.19 15.38 -8.83
CA LEU A 145 12.02 15.75 -8.03
C LEU A 145 10.75 15.24 -8.70
N MET A 146 10.08 14.29 -8.06
CA MET A 146 8.86 13.67 -8.57
C MET A 146 7.59 14.37 -8.08
N GLY A 147 7.67 15.07 -6.95
CA GLY A 147 6.54 15.80 -6.39
C GLY A 147 6.82 16.30 -4.98
N GLU A 148 5.92 17.15 -4.50
CA GLU A 148 5.98 17.73 -3.17
C GLU A 148 4.56 17.89 -2.60
N GLY A 149 4.44 17.85 -1.28
CA GLY A 149 3.13 17.92 -0.63
C GLY A 149 3.19 17.74 0.88
N ALA A 150 2.03 17.87 1.51
CA ALA A 150 1.85 17.70 2.95
C ALA A 150 0.58 16.90 3.23
N PRO A 151 0.51 16.10 4.31
CA PRO A 151 -0.72 15.46 4.73
C PRO A 151 -1.81 16.53 4.98
N ASN A 152 -2.95 16.41 4.30
CA ASN A 152 -4.10 17.29 4.48
C ASN A 152 -5.19 16.68 5.38
N TYR A 153 -4.84 15.62 6.11
CA TYR A 153 -5.72 14.85 6.97
C TYR A 153 -5.07 14.61 8.34
N ASN A 154 -5.90 14.28 9.33
CA ASN A 154 -5.44 13.76 10.62
C ASN A 154 -5.56 12.23 10.59
N PRO A 155 -4.46 11.46 10.79
CA PRO A 155 -4.52 10.00 10.87
C PRO A 155 -5.59 9.46 11.82
N ALA A 156 -5.89 10.17 12.91
CA ALA A 156 -6.94 9.77 13.86
C ALA A 156 -8.35 9.74 13.24
N ASN A 157 -8.58 10.48 12.15
CA ASN A 157 -9.85 10.48 11.42
C ASN A 157 -9.93 9.36 10.37
N VAL A 158 -8.80 8.71 10.09
CA VAL A 158 -8.67 7.65 9.07
C VAL A 158 -8.73 6.26 9.71
N VAL A 159 -8.13 6.11 10.89
CA VAL A 159 -8.11 4.87 11.66
C VAL A 159 -9.50 4.53 12.20
N ARG A 160 -9.93 3.27 12.03
CA ARG A 160 -11.20 2.75 12.56
C ARG A 160 -11.04 2.19 13.98
N PRO A 161 -12.11 2.19 14.81
CA PRO A 161 -12.05 1.77 16.22
C PRO A 161 -11.58 0.33 16.47
N ASP A 162 -11.71 -0.56 15.49
CA ASP A 162 -11.42 -2.00 15.58
C ASP A 162 -10.06 -2.39 14.97
N GLN A 163 -9.31 -1.43 14.42
CA GLN A 163 -8.05 -1.71 13.73
C GLN A 163 -6.89 -1.90 14.71
N THR A 164 -6.07 -2.91 14.44
CA THR A 164 -4.77 -3.13 15.08
C THR A 164 -3.73 -3.47 14.01
N GLY A 165 -2.52 -2.93 14.13
CA GLY A 165 -1.45 -3.07 13.15
C GLY A 165 -1.07 -1.74 12.50
N TYR A 166 -0.38 -1.79 11.36
CA TYR A 166 -0.01 -0.60 10.61
C TYR A 166 -1.15 -0.13 9.70
N VAL A 167 -1.44 1.15 9.66
CA VAL A 167 -2.45 1.73 8.77
C VAL A 167 -1.77 2.75 7.87
N SER A 168 -1.83 2.51 6.56
CA SER A 168 -1.45 3.50 5.54
C SER A 168 -2.58 4.51 5.42
N CYS A 169 -2.34 5.75 5.84
CA CYS A 169 -3.40 6.75 6.07
C CYS A 169 -3.81 7.55 4.81
N GLY A 170 -3.21 7.29 3.66
CA GLY A 170 -3.55 7.89 2.38
C GLY A 170 -2.46 8.81 1.81
N ALA A 171 -2.31 8.77 0.49
CA ALA A 171 -1.21 9.43 -0.20
C ALA A 171 -1.33 10.96 -0.18
N PHE A 172 -0.24 11.62 0.21
CA PHE A 172 -0.08 13.06 0.06
C PHE A 172 0.98 13.47 -0.99
N ILE A 173 1.78 12.52 -1.48
CA ILE A 173 2.58 12.66 -2.72
C ILE A 173 2.41 11.37 -3.54
N GLY A 174 2.24 11.51 -4.85
CA GLY A 174 2.03 10.38 -5.78
C GLY A 174 0.55 10.16 -6.12
N PRO A 175 0.23 9.05 -6.84
CA PRO A 175 1.14 7.97 -7.19
C PRO A 175 2.16 8.35 -8.28
N VAL A 176 3.37 7.81 -8.19
CA VAL A 176 4.39 7.87 -9.26
C VAL A 176 4.85 6.46 -9.65
N LYS A 177 5.30 6.28 -10.88
CA LYS A 177 5.85 4.98 -11.33
C LYS A 177 7.11 4.64 -10.55
N LEU A 178 7.26 3.37 -10.17
CA LEU A 178 8.44 2.85 -9.50
C LEU A 178 8.98 1.60 -10.21
N SER A 179 10.30 1.51 -10.33
CA SER A 179 11.01 0.40 -10.97
C SER A 179 12.09 -0.17 -10.06
N LYS A 180 12.45 -1.44 -10.29
CA LYS A 180 13.53 -2.10 -9.57
C LYS A 180 14.86 -1.38 -9.85
N GLY A 181 15.62 -1.11 -8.79
CA GLY A 181 16.87 -0.36 -8.84
C GLY A 181 16.73 1.12 -8.50
N ASP A 182 15.51 1.68 -8.52
CA ASP A 182 15.26 3.09 -8.22
C ASP A 182 15.69 3.43 -6.78
N VAL A 183 16.35 4.56 -6.62
CA VAL A 183 16.71 5.14 -5.32
C VAL A 183 15.68 6.18 -4.96
N ILE A 184 14.88 5.89 -3.93
CA ILE A 184 13.80 6.74 -3.44
C ILE A 184 14.33 7.54 -2.26
N ARG A 185 14.14 8.85 -2.28
CA ARG A 185 14.49 9.74 -1.18
C ARG A 185 13.31 10.64 -0.86
N VAL A 186 12.88 10.62 0.40
CA VAL A 186 11.85 11.52 0.92
C VAL A 186 12.54 12.52 1.84
N GLU A 187 12.36 13.81 1.56
CA GLU A 187 12.90 14.91 2.36
C GLU A 187 11.77 15.71 3.01
N GLY A 188 11.96 16.18 4.24
CA GLY A 188 11.00 16.99 4.97
C GLY A 188 11.38 17.07 6.45
N LYS A 189 10.39 17.07 7.36
CA LYS A 189 10.65 17.04 8.82
C LYS A 189 11.48 15.83 9.25
N LYS A 190 11.34 14.71 8.53
CA LYS A 190 12.21 13.54 8.60
C LYS A 190 12.62 13.15 7.19
N THR A 191 13.90 12.79 7.04
CA THR A 191 14.46 12.37 5.76
C THR A 191 14.85 10.90 5.84
N PHE A 192 14.56 10.17 4.76
CA PHE A 192 15.07 8.81 4.56
C PHE A 192 15.31 8.53 3.09
N GLN A 193 16.12 7.52 2.84
CA GLN A 193 16.40 7.01 1.51
C GLN A 193 16.33 5.48 1.55
N VAL A 194 15.72 4.89 0.52
CA VAL A 194 15.61 3.43 0.34
C VAL A 194 15.75 3.10 -1.13
N LYS A 195 16.38 1.96 -1.43
CA LYS A 195 16.46 1.44 -2.79
C LYS A 195 15.35 0.42 -3.01
N ALA A 196 14.66 0.52 -4.14
CA ALA A 196 13.75 -0.51 -4.61
C ALA A 196 14.55 -1.70 -5.13
N VAL A 197 14.33 -2.89 -4.58
CA VAL A 197 15.08 -4.13 -4.90
C VAL A 197 14.20 -5.20 -5.53
#